data_AF-A0A938YRC5-F1
#
_entry.id   AF-A0A938YRC5-F1
#
_cell.length_a   1.000
_cell.length_b   1.000
_cell.length_c   1.000
_cell.angle_alpha   90.00
_cell.angle_beta   90.00
_cell.angle_gamma   90.00
#
_symmetry.space_group_name_H-M   'P 1'
#
loop_
_entity.id
_entity.type
_entity.pdbx_description
1 polymer ?
#
loop_
_entity_poly.entity_id
_entity_poly.type
_entity_poly.pdbx_seq_one_letter_code
_entity_poly.pdbx_strand_id
1 'polypeptide(L)'
;MRAATSTSNTTKNNDLAEMLRTLDAECRNCAPLTPLKCITRCNVWKLKNELRRLRETMDNPNFIKDLFNVLKNETRLHILNAIVKNRYSVDQLQQELKKAGYTHSQDTINEEYLQPLMNVGLAAETRDEYYATMFGGRLTELLEDFPEFVNVLPAHSECYEETLLSELLSGPKTFQEVEALISPKVASRVLKRLKMAGLIETPEERDYVFFFKSKRDPRKETLAETERKVYNAIPEEGIPAKKLAEKIDLSIRRIYKYLRGLKGKKLVFTRKTPKTYGLTVKGKKLAALLQDLQNLVEETWNSSEQVVSNEKS
;
A
#
# COMPACT_ATOMS: atom_id res chain seq x y z
N MET A 1 -6.76 3.68 31.20
CA MET A 1 -6.46 2.23 31.23
C MET A 1 -6.04 1.82 29.83
N ARG A 2 -4.86 1.22 29.71
CA ARG A 2 -4.24 0.76 28.47
C ARG A 2 -4.87 -0.56 28.03
N ALA A 3 -5.09 -0.72 26.72
CA ALA A 3 -5.21 -1.99 26.02
C ALA A 3 -4.25 -1.85 24.81
N ALA A 4 -3.10 -2.52 24.77
CA ALA A 4 -2.90 -3.92 24.38
C ALA A 4 -3.41 -4.20 22.95
N THR A 5 -2.66 -4.67 21.97
CA THR A 5 -1.22 -4.82 21.68
C THR A 5 -1.21 -5.31 20.23
N SER A 6 -0.45 -4.69 19.34
CA SER A 6 -0.17 -5.20 18.00
C SER A 6 0.86 -6.34 18.10
N THR A 7 0.46 -7.58 17.82
CA THR A 7 1.32 -8.77 17.99
C THR A 7 1.28 -9.73 16.80
N SER A 8 1.16 -9.24 15.56
CA SER A 8 1.18 -10.10 14.36
C SER A 8 2.47 -10.07 13.55
N ASN A 9 3.39 -9.11 13.77
CA ASN A 9 4.57 -8.93 12.90
C ASN A 9 5.85 -9.58 13.46
N THR A 10 5.88 -9.96 14.74
CA THR A 10 7.09 -10.53 15.37
C THR A 10 7.26 -12.02 15.07
N THR A 11 6.20 -12.72 14.67
CA THR A 11 6.21 -14.18 14.47
C THR A 11 6.81 -14.60 13.13
N LYS A 12 6.69 -13.80 12.06
CA LYS A 12 7.23 -14.13 10.73
C LYS A 12 8.72 -13.83 10.59
N ASN A 13 9.22 -12.78 11.26
CA ASN A 13 10.63 -12.38 11.27
C ASN A 13 11.55 -13.45 11.89
N ASN A 14 11.00 -14.28 12.77
CA ASN A 14 11.73 -15.43 13.30
C ASN A 14 11.86 -16.55 12.26
N ASP A 15 10.95 -16.69 11.31
CA ASP A 15 10.87 -17.87 10.43
C ASP A 15 12.05 -17.97 9.45
N LEU A 16 12.36 -16.92 8.67
CA LEU A 16 13.47 -16.98 7.71
C LEU A 16 14.85 -17.01 8.41
N ALA A 17 15.03 -16.20 9.46
CA ALA A 17 16.29 -16.14 10.19
C ALA A 17 16.56 -17.42 11.02
N GLU A 18 15.51 -18.07 11.54
CA GLU A 18 15.60 -19.37 12.23
C GLU A 18 15.82 -20.52 11.23
N MET A 19 15.13 -20.49 10.09
CA MET A 19 15.38 -21.41 8.98
C MET A 19 16.84 -21.33 8.51
N LEU A 20 17.37 -20.12 8.28
CA LEU A 20 18.77 -19.93 7.88
C LEU A 20 19.75 -20.42 8.95
N ARG A 21 19.48 -20.19 10.24
CA ARG A 21 20.31 -20.70 11.33
C ARG A 21 20.32 -22.22 11.40
N THR A 22 19.17 -22.85 11.19
CA THR A 22 19.02 -24.31 11.17
C THR A 22 19.79 -24.92 9.99
N LEU A 23 19.59 -24.35 8.79
CA LEU A 23 20.29 -24.77 7.59
C LEU A 23 21.82 -24.55 7.70
N ASP A 24 22.27 -23.50 8.39
CA ASP A 24 23.70 -23.26 8.65
C ASP A 24 24.31 -24.27 9.61
N ALA A 25 23.58 -24.65 10.66
CA ALA A 25 24.01 -25.72 11.56
C ALA A 25 24.15 -27.05 10.81
N GLU A 26 23.19 -27.39 9.94
CA GLU A 26 23.25 -28.57 9.08
C GLU A 26 24.43 -28.50 8.10
N CYS A 27 24.67 -27.33 7.48
CA CYS A 27 25.76 -27.14 6.54
C CYS A 27 27.14 -27.24 7.21
N ARG A 28 27.31 -26.74 8.44
CA ARG A 28 28.57 -26.88 9.21
C ARG A 28 28.91 -28.32 9.51
N ASN A 29 27.89 -29.17 9.65
CA ASN A 29 28.05 -30.60 9.87
C ASN A 29 28.15 -31.41 8.56
N CYS A 30 28.05 -30.75 7.39
CA CYS A 30 28.12 -31.40 6.09
C CYS A 30 29.58 -31.65 5.67
N ALA A 31 29.88 -32.89 5.29
CA ALA A 31 31.17 -33.28 4.71
C ALA A 31 30.99 -33.62 3.22
N PRO A 32 30.89 -32.61 2.33
CA PRO A 32 30.72 -32.88 0.90
C PRO A 32 32.00 -33.50 0.33
N LEU A 33 31.84 -34.53 -0.50
CA LEU A 33 32.97 -35.19 -1.18
C LEU A 33 33.75 -34.23 -2.08
N THR A 34 33.10 -33.20 -2.65
CA THR A 34 33.72 -32.14 -3.45
C THR A 34 32.92 -30.83 -3.36
N PRO A 35 33.55 -29.65 -3.58
CA PRO A 35 32.85 -28.37 -3.67
C PRO A 35 31.73 -28.34 -4.72
N LEU A 36 31.94 -29.01 -5.86
CA LEU A 36 30.94 -29.14 -6.93
C LEU A 36 29.65 -29.83 -6.45
N LYS A 37 29.76 -30.80 -5.53
CA LYS A 37 28.59 -31.47 -4.95
C LYS A 37 27.78 -30.51 -4.07
N CYS A 38 28.45 -29.60 -3.35
CA CYS A 38 27.79 -28.57 -2.56
C CYS A 38 27.03 -27.58 -3.48
N ILE A 39 27.70 -27.04 -4.51
CA ILE A 39 27.10 -26.10 -5.46
C ILE A 39 25.87 -26.69 -6.18
N THR A 40 25.95 -27.95 -6.60
CA THR A 40 24.90 -28.56 -7.43
C THR A 40 23.74 -29.16 -6.63
N ARG A 41 23.98 -29.64 -5.41
CA ARG A 41 23.01 -30.44 -4.64
C ARG A 41 22.68 -29.93 -3.24
N CYS A 42 23.37 -28.93 -2.71
CA CYS A 42 23.09 -28.39 -1.38
C CYS A 42 22.01 -27.30 -1.45
N ASN A 43 20.87 -27.52 -0.78
CA ASN A 43 19.79 -26.54 -0.70
C ASN A 43 20.22 -25.29 0.11
N VAL A 44 21.07 -25.47 1.13
CA VAL A 44 21.63 -24.35 1.91
C VAL A 44 22.47 -23.44 1.02
N TRP A 45 23.35 -24.04 0.20
CA TRP A 45 24.18 -23.27 -0.71
C TRP A 45 23.34 -22.51 -1.74
N LYS A 46 22.31 -23.18 -2.32
CA LYS A 46 21.39 -22.55 -3.27
C LYS A 46 20.64 -21.36 -2.66
N LEU A 47 20.06 -21.54 -1.47
CA LEU A 47 19.35 -20.48 -0.76
C LEU A 47 20.26 -19.30 -0.42
N LYS A 48 21.47 -19.56 0.09
CA LYS A 48 22.46 -18.50 0.34
C LYS A 48 22.81 -17.75 -0.94
N ASN A 49 23.03 -18.48 -2.03
CA ASN A 49 23.36 -17.87 -3.31
C ASN A 49 22.20 -17.04 -3.88
N GLU A 50 20.94 -17.50 -3.74
CA GLU A 50 19.75 -16.73 -4.06
C GLU A 50 19.69 -15.43 -3.24
N LEU A 51 19.87 -15.51 -1.92
CA LEU A 51 19.86 -14.33 -1.04
C LEU A 51 20.97 -13.33 -1.36
N ARG A 52 22.17 -13.80 -1.73
CA ARG A 52 23.26 -12.91 -2.17
C ARG A 52 22.89 -12.13 -3.42
N ARG A 53 22.39 -12.81 -4.46
CA ARG A 53 21.95 -12.16 -5.71
C ARG A 53 20.77 -11.21 -5.50
N LEU A 54 19.83 -11.61 -4.64
CA LEU A 54 18.70 -10.76 -4.27
C LEU A 54 19.16 -9.49 -3.57
N ARG A 55 20.17 -9.57 -2.68
CA ARG A 55 20.75 -8.40 -2.03
C ARG A 55 21.33 -7.40 -3.04
N GLU A 56 22.15 -7.89 -3.97
CA GLU A 56 22.72 -7.06 -5.05
C GLU A 56 21.62 -6.34 -5.85
N THR A 57 20.48 -6.99 -6.02
CA THR A 57 19.31 -6.43 -6.71
C THR A 57 18.56 -5.41 -5.86
N MET A 58 18.42 -5.68 -4.56
CA MET A 58 17.74 -4.82 -3.59
C MET A 58 18.56 -3.55 -3.24
N ASP A 59 19.87 -3.54 -3.47
CA ASP A 59 20.72 -2.34 -3.35
C ASP A 59 20.29 -1.21 -4.33
N ASN A 60 19.51 -1.53 -5.36
CA ASN A 60 18.92 -0.54 -6.25
C ASN A 60 17.90 0.34 -5.49
N PRO A 61 18.07 1.68 -5.45
CA PRO A 61 17.13 2.57 -4.78
C PRO A 61 15.71 2.56 -5.37
N ASN A 62 15.53 2.05 -6.59
CA ASN A 62 14.24 1.86 -7.24
C ASN A 62 13.64 0.46 -7.01
N PHE A 63 14.28 -0.42 -6.25
CA PHE A 63 13.86 -1.83 -6.12
C PHE A 63 12.38 -2.00 -5.78
N ILE A 64 11.87 -1.28 -4.76
CA ILE A 64 10.45 -1.36 -4.35
C ILE A 64 9.52 -0.94 -5.50
N LYS A 65 9.90 0.10 -6.24
CA LYS A 65 9.13 0.58 -7.39
C LYS A 65 9.11 -0.46 -8.50
N ASP A 66 10.26 -1.04 -8.82
CA ASP A 66 10.41 -2.05 -9.85
C ASP A 66 9.63 -3.32 -9.47
N LEU A 67 9.72 -3.74 -8.21
CA LEU A 67 8.97 -4.85 -7.64
C LEU A 67 7.46 -4.64 -7.80
N PHE A 68 6.91 -3.50 -7.34
CA PHE A 68 5.48 -3.23 -7.49
C PHE A 68 5.05 -3.16 -8.96
N ASN A 69 5.87 -2.57 -9.83
CA ASN A 69 5.56 -2.54 -11.27
C ASN A 69 5.58 -3.93 -11.93
N VAL A 70 6.43 -4.85 -11.45
CA VAL A 70 6.42 -6.25 -11.87
C VAL A 70 5.13 -6.95 -11.43
N LEU A 71 4.73 -6.76 -10.16
CA LEU A 71 3.56 -7.43 -9.59
C LEU A 71 2.21 -6.91 -10.10
N LYS A 72 2.16 -5.65 -10.57
CA LYS A 72 0.96 -5.05 -11.18
C LYS A 72 0.66 -5.57 -12.59
N ASN A 73 1.48 -6.47 -13.15
CA ASN A 73 1.22 -7.10 -14.43
C ASN A 73 0.57 -8.49 -14.24
N GLU A 74 -0.62 -8.67 -14.82
CA GLU A 74 -1.42 -9.88 -14.65
C GLU A 74 -0.71 -11.14 -15.14
N THR A 75 -0.11 -11.06 -16.33
CA THR A 75 0.59 -12.18 -16.95
C THR A 75 1.82 -12.57 -16.13
N ARG A 76 2.58 -11.59 -15.61
CA ARG A 76 3.72 -11.87 -14.71
C ARG A 76 3.29 -12.55 -13.43
N LEU A 77 2.21 -12.08 -12.81
CA LEU A 77 1.69 -12.71 -11.59
C LEU A 77 1.17 -14.13 -11.88
N HIS A 78 0.53 -14.34 -13.03
CA HIS A 78 0.10 -15.67 -13.45
C HIS A 78 1.27 -16.64 -13.62
N ILE A 79 2.35 -16.20 -14.30
CA ILE A 79 3.57 -16.99 -14.43
C ILE A 79 4.17 -17.27 -13.05
N LEU A 80 4.29 -16.26 -12.19
CA LEU A 80 4.82 -16.42 -10.83
C LEU A 80 4.03 -17.50 -10.06
N ASN A 81 2.70 -17.44 -10.07
CA ASN A 81 1.83 -18.42 -9.45
C ASN A 81 2.01 -19.84 -10.01
N ALA A 82 2.33 -19.98 -11.30
CA ALA A 82 2.61 -21.27 -11.92
C ALA A 82 3.96 -21.83 -11.44
N ILE A 83 5.02 -21.01 -11.50
CA ILE A 83 6.40 -21.43 -11.21
C ILE A 83 6.69 -21.62 -9.71
N VAL A 84 5.79 -21.16 -8.83
CA VAL A 84 5.79 -21.52 -7.40
C VAL A 84 5.43 -23.00 -7.21
N LYS A 85 4.53 -23.54 -8.04
CA LYS A 85 4.01 -24.91 -7.88
C LYS A 85 4.92 -25.96 -8.50
N ASN A 86 5.53 -25.64 -9.65
CA ASN A 86 6.40 -26.54 -10.40
C ASN A 86 7.46 -25.75 -11.18
N ARG A 87 8.46 -26.45 -11.72
CA ARG A 87 9.40 -25.88 -12.68
C ARG A 87 8.81 -25.94 -14.08
N TYR A 88 9.06 -24.92 -14.89
CA TYR A 88 8.55 -24.86 -16.26
C TYR A 88 9.61 -24.41 -17.26
N SER A 89 9.67 -25.06 -18.43
CA SER A 89 10.33 -24.48 -19.60
C SER A 89 9.47 -23.38 -20.24
N VAL A 90 10.05 -22.57 -21.13
CA VAL A 90 9.30 -21.53 -21.87
C VAL A 90 8.15 -22.14 -22.68
N ASP A 91 8.37 -23.30 -23.30
CA ASP A 91 7.33 -24.03 -24.04
C ASP A 91 6.14 -24.36 -23.13
N GLN A 92 6.42 -24.86 -21.92
CA GLN A 92 5.38 -25.24 -20.97
C GLN A 92 4.64 -24.01 -20.45
N LEU A 93 5.35 -22.91 -20.14
CA LEU A 93 4.73 -21.63 -19.76
C LEU A 93 3.85 -21.07 -20.87
N GLN A 94 4.28 -21.17 -22.12
CA GLN A 94 3.48 -20.73 -23.27
C GLN A 94 2.17 -21.53 -23.36
N GLN A 95 2.19 -22.84 -23.10
CA GLN A 95 0.96 -23.64 -23.07
C GLN A 95 0.08 -23.29 -21.87
N GLU A 96 0.64 -23.05 -20.68
CA GLU A 96 -0.13 -22.62 -19.51
C GLU A 96 -0.81 -21.27 -19.75
N LEU A 97 -0.08 -20.30 -20.30
CA LEU A 97 -0.60 -18.99 -20.68
C LEU A 97 -1.72 -19.10 -21.71
N LYS A 98 -1.56 -19.97 -22.71
CA LYS A 98 -2.58 -20.23 -23.74
C LYS A 98 -3.88 -20.79 -23.14
N LYS A 99 -3.79 -21.68 -22.13
CA LYS A 99 -4.96 -22.18 -21.38
C LYS A 99 -5.68 -21.07 -20.62
N ALA A 100 -4.94 -20.09 -20.12
CA ALA A 100 -5.48 -18.90 -19.45
C ALA A 100 -5.95 -17.80 -20.42
N GLY A 101 -5.86 -18.02 -21.74
CA GLY A 101 -6.34 -17.09 -22.78
C GLY A 101 -5.28 -16.12 -23.30
N TYR A 102 -4.03 -16.21 -22.82
CA TYR A 102 -2.92 -15.38 -23.29
C TYR A 102 -2.18 -16.05 -24.44
N THR A 103 -2.09 -15.38 -25.60
CA THR A 103 -1.35 -15.90 -26.76
C THR A 103 -0.15 -15.02 -27.04
N HIS A 104 1.03 -15.45 -26.60
CA HIS A 104 2.29 -14.71 -26.76
C HIS A 104 3.39 -15.59 -27.36
N SER A 105 4.33 -14.97 -28.07
CA SER A 105 5.54 -15.67 -28.52
C SER A 105 6.45 -15.99 -27.33
N GLN A 106 7.38 -16.91 -27.53
CA GLN A 106 8.38 -17.26 -26.51
C GLN A 106 9.29 -16.06 -26.21
N ASP A 107 9.65 -15.28 -27.23
CA ASP A 107 10.41 -14.04 -27.07
C ASP A 107 9.69 -13.06 -26.15
N THR A 108 8.39 -12.83 -26.36
CA THR A 108 7.59 -11.99 -25.46
C THR A 108 7.54 -12.56 -24.05
N ILE A 109 7.40 -13.89 -23.89
CA ILE A 109 7.37 -14.51 -22.56
C ILE A 109 8.71 -14.29 -21.83
N ASN A 110 9.83 -14.43 -22.53
CA ASN A 110 11.16 -14.23 -21.98
C ASN A 110 11.41 -12.76 -21.63
N GLU A 111 11.24 -11.86 -22.58
CA GLU A 111 11.62 -10.45 -22.46
C GLU A 111 10.65 -9.65 -21.60
N GLU A 112 9.34 -9.84 -21.77
CA GLU A 112 8.32 -9.00 -21.13
C GLU A 112 7.81 -9.55 -19.81
N TYR A 113 7.99 -10.85 -19.53
CA TYR A 113 7.44 -11.47 -18.32
C TYR A 113 8.49 -12.12 -17.42
N LEU A 114 9.28 -13.07 -17.94
CA LEU A 114 10.27 -13.80 -17.14
C LEU A 114 11.45 -12.92 -16.72
N GLN A 115 12.02 -12.16 -17.65
CA GLN A 115 13.16 -11.30 -17.34
C GLN A 115 12.82 -10.24 -16.28
N PRO A 116 11.66 -9.54 -16.32
CA PRO A 116 11.26 -8.67 -15.22
C PRO A 116 11.11 -9.38 -13.88
N LEU A 117 10.55 -10.59 -13.83
CA LEU A 117 10.44 -11.38 -12.59
C LEU A 117 11.81 -11.77 -12.03
N MET A 118 12.76 -12.14 -12.89
CA MET A 118 14.13 -12.45 -12.49
C MET A 118 14.90 -11.20 -12.05
N ASN A 119 14.68 -10.07 -12.71
CA ASN A 119 15.34 -8.79 -12.41
C ASN A 119 14.97 -8.22 -11.03
N VAL A 120 13.84 -8.62 -10.46
CA VAL A 120 13.45 -8.29 -9.06
C VAL A 120 13.61 -9.48 -8.11
N GLY A 121 14.25 -10.55 -8.58
CA GLY A 121 14.59 -11.74 -7.81
C GLY A 121 13.40 -12.60 -7.37
N LEU A 122 12.25 -12.52 -8.06
CA LEU A 122 11.07 -13.35 -7.79
C LEU A 122 11.14 -14.71 -8.50
N ALA A 123 11.81 -14.76 -9.65
CA ALA A 123 12.04 -15.97 -10.42
C ALA A 123 13.54 -16.23 -10.62
N ALA A 124 13.88 -17.48 -10.89
CA ALA A 124 15.22 -17.87 -11.30
C ALA A 124 15.16 -18.98 -12.35
N GLU A 125 16.26 -19.16 -13.07
CA GLU A 125 16.40 -20.14 -14.13
C GLU A 125 17.49 -21.16 -13.77
N THR A 126 17.25 -22.44 -14.07
CA THR A 126 18.27 -23.48 -13.99
C THR A 126 17.97 -24.57 -15.01
N ARG A 127 18.90 -24.81 -15.95
CA ARG A 127 18.76 -25.81 -17.03
C ARG A 127 17.52 -25.57 -17.89
N ASP A 128 17.34 -24.32 -18.33
CA ASP A 128 16.22 -23.90 -19.20
C ASP A 128 14.83 -24.07 -18.56
N GLU A 129 14.78 -24.25 -17.23
CA GLU A 129 13.56 -24.30 -16.43
C GLU A 129 13.51 -23.12 -15.45
N TYR A 130 12.36 -22.48 -15.39
CA TYR A 130 12.04 -21.37 -14.49
C TYR A 130 11.33 -21.86 -13.25
N TYR A 131 11.69 -21.28 -12.10
CA TYR A 131 11.10 -21.55 -10.79
C TYR A 131 11.01 -20.28 -9.96
N ALA A 132 10.09 -20.23 -9.01
CA ALA A 132 10.05 -19.14 -8.03
C ALA A 132 11.23 -19.25 -7.06
N THR A 133 11.89 -18.14 -6.76
CA THR A 133 12.88 -18.08 -5.66
C THR A 133 12.15 -18.20 -4.31
N MET A 134 12.90 -18.37 -3.21
CA MET A 134 12.29 -18.30 -1.88
C MET A 134 11.56 -16.97 -1.63
N PHE A 135 12.11 -15.85 -2.13
CA PHE A 135 11.46 -14.54 -2.04
C PHE A 135 10.18 -14.48 -2.88
N GLY A 136 10.22 -14.98 -4.12
CA GLY A 136 9.04 -15.09 -4.99
C GLY A 136 7.94 -15.96 -4.41
N GLY A 137 8.28 -17.08 -3.78
CA GLY A 137 7.33 -17.97 -3.10
C GLY A 137 6.61 -17.29 -1.94
N ARG A 138 7.35 -16.72 -0.98
CA ARG A 138 6.78 -16.00 0.16
C ARG A 138 5.91 -14.81 -0.26
N LEU A 139 6.35 -14.10 -1.31
CA LEU A 139 5.60 -12.98 -1.84
C LEU A 139 4.29 -13.44 -2.49
N THR A 140 4.32 -14.56 -3.20
CA THR A 140 3.12 -15.16 -3.82
C THR A 140 2.10 -15.56 -2.77
N GLU A 141 2.53 -16.22 -1.69
CA GLU A 141 1.67 -16.58 -0.55
C GLU A 141 0.99 -15.34 0.05
N LEU A 142 1.72 -14.23 0.17
CA LEU A 142 1.16 -12.97 0.67
C LEU A 142 0.07 -12.40 -0.27
N LEU A 143 0.23 -12.58 -1.58
CA LEU A 143 -0.71 -12.07 -2.59
C LEU A 143 -1.97 -12.94 -2.73
N GLU A 144 -1.97 -14.20 -2.29
CA GLU A 144 -3.15 -15.08 -2.33
C GLU A 144 -4.33 -14.48 -1.55
N ASP A 145 -4.06 -13.72 -0.49
CA ASP A 145 -5.07 -13.04 0.33
C ASP A 145 -5.75 -11.86 -0.39
N PHE A 146 -5.24 -11.42 -1.56
CA PHE A 146 -5.78 -10.29 -2.31
C PHE A 146 -5.64 -10.44 -3.85
N PRO A 147 -6.42 -11.32 -4.49
CA PRO A 147 -6.32 -11.60 -5.93
C PRO A 147 -6.62 -10.39 -6.83
N GLU A 148 -7.30 -9.36 -6.30
CA GLU A 148 -7.65 -8.14 -7.03
C GLU A 148 -6.46 -7.16 -7.19
N PHE A 149 -5.28 -7.47 -6.62
CA PHE A 149 -4.11 -6.60 -6.59
C PHE A 149 -3.76 -5.95 -7.94
N VAL A 150 -3.76 -6.77 -9.00
CA VAL A 150 -3.25 -6.42 -10.33
C VAL A 150 -4.09 -5.34 -11.04
N ASN A 151 -5.40 -5.29 -10.78
CA ASN A 151 -6.33 -4.48 -11.57
C ASN A 151 -6.66 -3.12 -10.92
N VAL A 152 -6.09 -2.85 -9.75
CA VAL A 152 -6.50 -1.72 -8.92
C VAL A 152 -5.55 -0.54 -9.06
N LEU A 153 -4.27 -0.80 -9.33
CA LEU A 153 -3.22 0.21 -9.40
C LEU A 153 -2.61 0.30 -10.80
N PRO A 154 -2.22 1.50 -11.27
CA PRO A 154 -1.63 1.65 -12.59
C PRO A 154 -0.28 0.92 -12.68
N ALA A 155 -0.14 0.07 -13.70
CA ALA A 155 1.16 -0.46 -14.10
C ALA A 155 2.06 0.69 -14.60
N HIS A 156 3.37 0.59 -14.33
CA HIS A 156 4.37 1.59 -14.73
C HIS A 156 4.13 2.99 -14.15
N SER A 157 3.91 3.06 -12.83
CA SER A 157 3.82 4.32 -12.09
C SER A 157 5.07 4.57 -11.24
N GLU A 158 5.29 5.82 -10.85
CA GLU A 158 6.28 6.22 -9.82
C GLU A 158 5.80 5.89 -8.39
N CYS A 159 4.95 4.87 -8.25
CA CYS A 159 4.37 4.40 -6.99
C CYS A 159 3.67 5.48 -6.14
N TYR A 160 3.08 6.50 -6.77
CA TYR A 160 2.35 7.57 -6.08
C TYR A 160 1.08 7.05 -5.39
N GLU A 161 0.34 6.16 -6.06
CA GLU A 161 -0.83 5.53 -5.49
C GLU A 161 -0.46 4.71 -4.24
N GLU A 162 0.57 3.88 -4.34
CA GLU A 162 1.09 3.02 -3.28
C GLU A 162 1.54 3.85 -2.08
N THR A 163 2.38 4.87 -2.32
CA THR A 163 2.85 5.80 -1.29
C THR A 163 1.68 6.47 -0.57
N LEU A 164 0.69 6.96 -1.33
CA LEU A 164 -0.46 7.63 -0.74
C LEU A 164 -1.34 6.66 0.07
N LEU A 165 -1.54 5.43 -0.41
CA LEU A 165 -2.31 4.42 0.31
C LEU A 165 -1.66 4.06 1.65
N SER A 166 -0.33 3.86 1.67
CA SER A 166 0.43 3.61 2.90
C SER A 166 0.30 4.79 3.88
N GLU A 167 0.44 6.03 3.41
CA GLU A 167 0.28 7.21 4.26
C GLU A 167 -1.12 7.36 4.84
N LEU A 168 -2.16 6.99 4.09
CA LEU A 168 -3.55 7.06 4.54
C LEU A 168 -3.90 6.00 5.59
N LEU A 169 -3.06 4.99 5.84
CA LEU A 169 -3.22 4.08 6.99
C LEU A 169 -3.09 4.82 8.32
N SER A 170 -2.25 5.87 8.38
CA SER A 170 -2.08 6.71 9.57
C SER A 170 -3.30 7.58 9.88
N GLY A 171 -4.22 7.73 8.90
CA GLY A 171 -5.45 8.48 9.02
C GLY A 171 -5.75 9.34 7.78
N PRO A 172 -6.93 9.97 7.72
CA PRO A 172 -7.33 10.79 6.58
C PRO A 172 -6.41 12.00 6.37
N LYS A 173 -6.08 12.30 5.10
CA LYS A 173 -5.23 13.44 4.73
C LYS A 173 -6.00 14.48 3.94
N THR A 174 -5.65 15.74 4.11
CA THR A 174 -6.14 16.87 3.32
C THR A 174 -5.45 16.92 1.96
N PHE A 175 -6.03 17.67 1.01
CA PHE A 175 -5.40 17.84 -0.31
C PHE A 175 -3.98 18.42 -0.22
N GLN A 176 -3.73 19.39 0.66
CA GLN A 176 -2.41 20.00 0.83
C GLN A 176 -1.37 19.00 1.36
N GLU A 177 -1.77 18.13 2.29
CA GLU A 177 -0.91 17.06 2.78
C GLU A 177 -0.61 16.04 1.67
N VAL A 178 -1.59 15.72 0.83
CA VAL A 178 -1.37 14.85 -0.34
C VAL A 178 -0.41 15.48 -1.35
N GLU A 179 -0.54 16.79 -1.63
CA GLU A 179 0.36 17.50 -2.54
C GLU A 179 1.81 17.49 -2.06
N ALA A 180 2.02 17.57 -0.74
CA ALA A 180 3.34 17.48 -0.13
C ALA A 180 3.98 16.08 -0.26
N LEU A 181 3.17 15.03 -0.34
CA LEU A 181 3.65 13.64 -0.42
C LEU A 181 4.04 13.21 -1.84
N ILE A 182 3.20 13.47 -2.85
CA ILE A 182 3.33 12.86 -4.19
C ILE A 182 3.50 13.86 -5.35
N SER A 183 3.69 15.14 -5.05
CA SER A 183 3.74 16.29 -5.98
C SER A 183 2.37 16.89 -6.35
N PRO A 184 2.24 18.24 -6.34
CA PRO A 184 1.02 18.95 -6.74
C PRO A 184 0.53 18.62 -8.16
N LYS A 185 1.46 18.38 -9.09
CA LYS A 185 1.13 18.17 -10.51
C LYS A 185 0.36 16.88 -10.76
N VAL A 186 0.50 15.88 -9.89
CA VAL A 186 -0.10 14.54 -10.08
C VAL A 186 -1.15 14.21 -9.04
N ALA A 187 -1.16 14.90 -7.89
CA ALA A 187 -2.08 14.65 -6.77
C ALA A 187 -3.55 14.52 -7.19
N SER A 188 -4.06 15.47 -7.98
CA SER A 188 -5.46 15.45 -8.44
C SER A 188 -5.79 14.20 -9.27
N ARG A 189 -4.85 13.75 -10.11
CA ARG A 189 -5.02 12.57 -10.98
C ARG A 189 -4.96 11.27 -10.17
N VAL A 190 -4.02 11.18 -9.24
CA VAL A 190 -3.88 10.02 -8.32
C VAL A 190 -5.14 9.88 -7.47
N LEU A 191 -5.61 10.95 -6.84
CA LEU A 191 -6.85 10.94 -6.05
C LEU A 191 -8.07 10.55 -6.88
N LYS A 192 -8.18 11.04 -8.12
CA LYS A 192 -9.27 10.66 -9.02
C LYS A 192 -9.25 9.15 -9.32
N ARG A 193 -8.08 8.58 -9.63
CA ARG A 193 -7.93 7.14 -9.91
C ARG A 193 -8.26 6.28 -8.69
N LEU A 194 -7.68 6.60 -7.54
CA LEU A 194 -7.95 5.88 -6.29
C LEU A 194 -9.43 5.93 -5.90
N LYS A 195 -10.10 7.07 -6.14
CA LYS A 195 -11.53 7.21 -5.89
C LYS A 195 -12.37 6.38 -6.87
N MET A 196 -12.01 6.37 -8.15
CA MET A 196 -12.67 5.55 -9.17
C MET A 196 -12.50 4.05 -8.90
N ALA A 197 -11.34 3.64 -8.37
CA ALA A 197 -11.07 2.28 -7.94
C ALA A 197 -11.74 1.90 -6.61
N GLY A 198 -12.46 2.84 -5.96
CA GLY A 198 -13.13 2.61 -4.68
C GLY A 198 -12.17 2.41 -3.50
N LEU A 199 -10.93 2.85 -3.60
CA LEU A 199 -9.90 2.71 -2.55
C LEU A 199 -9.93 3.83 -1.53
N ILE A 200 -10.32 5.03 -1.98
CA ILE A 200 -10.45 6.18 -1.11
C ILE A 200 -11.86 6.76 -1.18
N GLU A 201 -12.26 7.34 -0.08
CA GLU A 201 -13.50 8.08 0.05
C GLU A 201 -13.23 9.50 0.50
N THR A 202 -14.14 10.38 0.11
CA THR A 202 -14.25 11.73 0.64
C THR A 202 -15.57 11.80 1.38
N PRO A 203 -15.65 12.50 2.52
CA PRO A 203 -16.93 12.73 3.19
C PRO A 203 -17.98 13.20 2.18
N GLU A 204 -19.16 12.58 2.20
CA GLU A 204 -20.27 12.94 1.29
C GLU A 204 -20.73 14.38 1.51
N GLU A 205 -20.49 14.89 2.73
CA GLU A 205 -20.73 16.27 3.10
C GLU A 205 -19.82 17.20 2.29
N ARG A 206 -20.38 17.76 1.22
CA ARG A 206 -19.80 18.89 0.46
C ARG A 206 -19.69 20.16 1.28
N ASP A 207 -20.13 20.14 2.53
CA ASP A 207 -20.06 21.25 3.43
C ASP A 207 -18.60 21.46 3.87
N TYR A 208 -17.91 22.38 3.21
CA TYR A 208 -16.53 22.77 3.55
C TYR A 208 -16.48 24.03 4.40
N VAL A 209 -17.64 24.62 4.74
CA VAL A 209 -17.75 25.84 5.55
C VAL A 209 -18.59 25.55 6.78
N PHE A 210 -17.94 25.63 7.94
CA PHE A 210 -18.56 25.42 9.23
C PHE A 210 -18.66 26.75 9.98
N PHE A 211 -19.77 26.92 10.68
CA PHE A 211 -20.05 28.09 11.51
C PHE A 211 -19.85 27.72 12.98
N PHE A 212 -19.13 28.56 13.71
CA PHE A 212 -18.75 28.35 15.10
C PHE A 212 -19.17 29.54 15.95
N LYS A 213 -19.56 29.29 17.20
CA LYS A 213 -19.79 30.35 18.20
C LYS A 213 -18.46 31.01 18.55
N SER A 214 -18.44 32.34 18.64
CA SER A 214 -17.31 33.07 19.21
C SER A 214 -17.38 33.05 20.74
N LYS A 215 -16.27 33.37 21.40
CA LYS A 215 -16.21 33.54 22.87
C LYS A 215 -16.95 34.79 23.38
N ARG A 216 -17.60 35.56 22.49
CA ARG A 216 -18.25 36.82 22.86
C ARG A 216 -19.60 36.55 23.51
N ASP A 217 -19.90 37.29 24.57
CA ASP A 217 -21.17 37.14 25.30
C ASP A 217 -22.37 37.56 24.44
N PRO A 218 -23.29 36.63 24.09
CA PRO A 218 -24.45 36.94 23.28
C PRO A 218 -25.48 37.83 23.98
N ARG A 219 -25.43 37.97 25.31
CA ARG A 219 -26.36 38.82 26.08
C ARG A 219 -26.12 40.32 25.87
N LYS A 220 -24.94 40.68 25.36
CA LYS A 220 -24.55 42.08 25.07
C LYS A 220 -25.06 42.57 23.71
N GLU A 221 -25.73 41.72 22.94
CA GLU A 221 -26.22 42.03 21.60
C GLU A 221 -27.74 41.85 21.54
N THR A 222 -28.43 42.72 20.81
CA THR A 222 -29.87 42.57 20.57
C THR A 222 -30.08 41.56 19.43
N LEU A 223 -30.63 40.40 19.78
CA LEU A 223 -30.94 39.32 18.84
C LEU A 223 -32.45 39.18 18.67
N ALA A 224 -32.91 39.10 17.43
CA ALA A 224 -34.28 38.70 17.13
C ALA A 224 -34.52 37.24 17.57
N GLU A 225 -35.77 36.87 17.89
CA GLU A 225 -36.16 35.53 18.33
C GLU A 225 -35.56 34.41 17.46
N THR A 226 -35.69 34.57 16.14
CA THR A 226 -35.17 33.61 15.14
C THR A 226 -33.64 33.61 15.07
N GLU A 227 -33.00 34.76 15.24
CA GLU A 227 -31.54 34.88 15.22
C GLU A 227 -30.92 34.22 16.46
N ARG A 228 -31.57 34.37 17.62
CA ARG A 228 -31.24 33.68 18.88
C ARG A 228 -31.43 32.16 18.77
N LYS A 229 -32.51 31.71 18.11
CA LYS A 229 -32.72 30.29 17.80
C LYS A 229 -31.60 29.72 16.93
N VAL A 230 -31.20 30.46 15.88
CA VAL A 230 -30.05 30.09 15.02
C VAL A 230 -28.75 30.04 15.80
N TYR A 231 -28.46 31.05 16.62
CA TYR A 231 -27.25 31.08 17.44
C TYR A 231 -27.19 29.89 18.42
N ASN A 232 -28.28 29.63 19.14
CA ASN A 232 -28.33 28.56 20.14
C ASN A 232 -28.11 27.17 19.53
N ALA A 233 -28.59 26.95 18.30
CA ALA A 233 -28.48 25.67 17.60
C ALA A 233 -27.06 25.34 17.08
N ILE A 234 -26.15 26.32 17.04
CA ILE A 234 -24.74 26.11 16.65
C ILE A 234 -23.97 25.43 17.80
N PRO A 235 -23.39 24.23 17.60
CA PRO A 235 -22.59 23.56 18.61
C PRO A 235 -21.15 24.13 18.68
N GLU A 236 -20.38 23.73 19.68
CA GLU A 236 -18.99 24.19 19.83
C GLU A 236 -18.05 23.61 18.78
N GLU A 237 -18.29 22.36 18.37
CA GLU A 237 -17.60 21.69 17.27
C GLU A 237 -17.90 22.28 15.88
N GLY A 238 -18.86 23.21 15.81
CA GLY A 238 -19.29 23.89 14.59
C GLY A 238 -20.27 23.07 13.76
N ILE A 239 -21.04 23.76 12.91
CA ILE A 239 -22.07 23.14 12.08
C ILE A 239 -22.13 23.79 10.70
N PRO A 240 -22.36 23.03 9.62
CA PRO A 240 -22.55 23.62 8.31
C PRO A 240 -23.97 24.17 8.14
N ALA A 241 -24.12 25.11 7.21
CA ALA A 241 -25.39 25.81 7.00
C ALA A 241 -26.54 24.88 6.63
N LYS A 242 -26.26 23.80 5.88
CA LYS A 242 -27.27 22.83 5.46
C LYS A 242 -27.84 22.04 6.64
N LYS A 243 -26.97 21.43 7.48
CA LYS A 243 -27.40 20.76 8.72
C LYS A 243 -28.10 21.71 9.68
N LEU A 244 -27.65 22.97 9.76
CA LEU A 244 -28.30 23.98 10.60
C LEU A 244 -29.70 24.34 10.08
N ALA A 245 -29.90 24.37 8.76
CA ALA A 245 -31.20 24.59 8.12
C ALA A 245 -32.18 23.47 8.43
N GLU A 246 -31.74 22.22 8.29
CA GLU A 246 -32.52 21.02 8.61
C GLU A 246 -32.90 20.99 10.10
N LYS A 247 -31.95 21.31 11.00
CA LYS A 247 -32.17 21.30 12.46
C LYS A 247 -33.17 22.34 12.95
N ILE A 248 -33.25 23.50 12.30
CA ILE A 248 -34.10 24.63 12.73
C ILE A 248 -35.42 24.68 11.94
N ASP A 249 -35.54 23.85 10.91
CA ASP A 249 -36.63 23.85 9.94
C ASP A 249 -36.78 25.22 9.25
N LEU A 250 -35.68 25.70 8.67
CA LEU A 250 -35.64 26.95 7.92
C LEU A 250 -34.97 26.73 6.57
N SER A 251 -35.35 27.52 5.57
CA SER A 251 -34.65 27.48 4.28
C SER A 251 -33.19 27.90 4.42
N ILE A 252 -32.31 27.26 3.65
CA ILE A 252 -30.87 27.56 3.60
C ILE A 252 -30.61 29.06 3.38
N ARG A 253 -31.40 29.72 2.52
CA ARG A 253 -31.32 31.16 2.28
C ARG A 253 -31.55 31.99 3.54
N ARG A 254 -32.54 31.61 4.37
CA ARG A 254 -32.81 32.27 5.66
C ARG A 254 -31.69 32.03 6.66
N ILE A 255 -31.16 30.81 6.73
CA ILE A 255 -29.99 30.50 7.56
C ILE A 255 -28.79 31.37 7.20
N TYR A 256 -28.42 31.49 5.92
CA TYR A 256 -27.33 32.38 5.50
C TYR A 256 -27.59 33.85 5.85
N LYS A 257 -28.84 34.33 5.75
CA LYS A 257 -29.21 35.68 6.18
C LYS A 257 -28.91 35.90 7.67
N TYR A 258 -29.34 34.98 8.54
CA TYR A 258 -29.11 35.08 9.98
C TYR A 258 -27.63 34.89 10.35
N LEU A 259 -26.94 33.93 9.74
CA LEU A 259 -25.51 33.72 9.95
C LEU A 259 -24.67 34.93 9.53
N ARG A 260 -25.05 35.65 8.46
CA ARG A 260 -24.41 36.91 8.07
C ARG A 260 -24.61 37.99 9.14
N GLY A 261 -25.80 38.11 9.72
CA GLY A 261 -26.09 39.02 10.83
C GLY A 261 -25.26 38.70 12.08
N LEU A 262 -25.27 37.44 12.50
CA LEU A 262 -24.48 36.94 13.63
C LEU A 262 -22.96 37.12 13.43
N LYS A 263 -22.48 36.99 12.19
CA LYS A 263 -21.09 37.27 11.82
C LYS A 263 -20.77 38.76 11.92
N GLY A 264 -21.66 39.64 11.47
CA GLY A 264 -21.53 41.10 11.63
C GLY A 264 -21.44 41.52 13.10
N LYS A 265 -22.23 40.86 13.97
CA LYS A 265 -22.20 41.03 15.43
C LYS A 265 -20.99 40.34 16.12
N LYS A 266 -20.11 39.69 15.35
CA LYS A 266 -18.94 38.92 15.85
C LYS A 266 -19.32 37.80 16.84
N LEU A 267 -20.56 37.30 16.79
CA LEU A 267 -21.02 36.17 17.61
C LEU A 267 -20.74 34.83 16.95
N VAL A 268 -20.57 34.82 15.63
CA VAL A 268 -20.27 33.64 14.84
C VAL A 268 -19.07 33.91 13.93
N PHE A 269 -18.20 32.93 13.77
CA PHE A 269 -17.14 32.95 12.77
C PHE A 269 -17.20 31.70 11.88
N THR A 270 -16.54 31.77 10.74
CA THR A 270 -16.50 30.69 9.74
C THR A 270 -15.12 30.09 9.70
N ARG A 271 -15.01 28.76 9.75
CA ARG A 271 -13.79 28.05 9.35
C ARG A 271 -14.09 27.16 8.16
N LYS A 272 -13.12 27.09 7.24
CA LYS A 272 -13.17 26.11 6.18
C LYS A 272 -12.53 24.83 6.69
N THR A 273 -13.27 23.74 6.71
CA THR A 273 -12.67 22.42 6.93
C THR A 273 -12.16 21.93 5.59
N PRO A 274 -10.86 21.61 5.48
CA PRO A 274 -10.32 21.07 4.25
C PRO A 274 -10.97 19.71 3.98
N LYS A 275 -11.22 19.43 2.69
CA LYS A 275 -11.64 18.08 2.30
C LYS A 275 -10.54 17.10 2.68
N THR A 276 -10.92 16.07 3.41
CA THR A 276 -10.04 14.95 3.75
C THR A 276 -10.36 13.75 2.86
N TYR A 277 -9.34 12.96 2.60
CA TYR A 277 -9.39 11.70 1.88
C TYR A 277 -9.06 10.61 2.87
N GLY A 278 -9.92 9.60 3.00
CA GLY A 278 -9.71 8.45 3.87
C GLY A 278 -9.74 7.14 3.08
N LEU A 279 -9.20 6.06 3.65
CA LEU A 279 -9.28 4.74 3.05
C LEU A 279 -10.66 4.11 3.26
N THR A 280 -11.21 3.52 2.20
CA THR A 280 -12.35 2.60 2.29
C THR A 280 -11.90 1.27 2.91
N VAL A 281 -12.84 0.35 3.17
CA VAL A 281 -12.49 -1.02 3.62
C VAL A 281 -11.56 -1.72 2.62
N LYS A 282 -11.84 -1.59 1.31
CA LYS A 282 -10.99 -2.13 0.24
C LYS A 282 -9.62 -1.45 0.22
N GLY A 283 -9.59 -0.11 0.36
CA GLY A 283 -8.35 0.67 0.47
C GLY A 283 -7.48 0.24 1.63
N LYS A 284 -8.06 0.01 2.82
CA LYS A 284 -7.33 -0.46 4.00
C LYS A 284 -6.70 -1.82 3.80
N LYS A 285 -7.43 -2.77 3.18
CA LYS A 285 -6.89 -4.10 2.86
C LYS A 285 -5.68 -4.01 1.93
N LEU A 286 -5.80 -3.25 0.83
CA LEU A 286 -4.70 -3.08 -0.11
C LEU A 286 -3.51 -2.35 0.52
N ALA A 287 -3.76 -1.29 1.30
CA ALA A 287 -2.68 -0.57 1.96
C ALA A 287 -1.95 -1.44 3.00
N ALA A 288 -2.68 -2.27 3.75
CA ALA A 288 -2.07 -3.24 4.67
C ALA A 288 -1.21 -4.26 3.92
N LEU A 289 -1.70 -4.80 2.80
CA LEU A 289 -0.92 -5.70 1.95
C LEU A 289 0.36 -5.04 1.42
N LEU A 290 0.29 -3.78 0.97
CA LEU A 290 1.47 -3.03 0.52
C LEU A 290 2.49 -2.85 1.66
N GLN A 291 2.01 -2.61 2.89
CA GLN A 291 2.88 -2.55 4.08
C GLN A 291 3.51 -3.92 4.38
N ASP A 292 2.76 -5.00 4.27
CA ASP A 292 3.27 -6.36 4.50
C ASP A 292 4.30 -6.77 3.44
N LEU A 293 4.11 -6.35 2.18
CA LEU A 293 5.11 -6.52 1.12
C LEU A 293 6.39 -5.76 1.43
N GLN A 294 6.30 -4.51 1.89
CA GLN A 294 7.47 -3.73 2.31
C GLN A 294 8.19 -4.39 3.49
N ASN A 295 7.44 -4.85 4.50
CA ASN A 295 8.00 -5.55 5.65
C ASN A 295 8.72 -6.84 5.22
N LEU A 296 8.16 -7.59 4.26
CA LEU A 296 8.81 -8.79 3.71
C LEU A 296 10.13 -8.46 2.99
N VAL A 297 10.16 -7.34 2.27
CA VAL A 297 11.40 -6.85 1.64
C VAL A 297 12.45 -6.49 2.69
N GLU A 298 12.08 -5.73 3.72
CA GLU A 298 12.99 -5.37 4.82
C GLU A 298 13.50 -6.61 5.58
N GLU A 299 12.61 -7.57 5.88
CA GLU A 299 12.98 -8.84 6.51
C GLU A 299 13.99 -9.63 5.66
N THR A 300 13.72 -9.73 4.36
CA THR A 300 14.57 -10.46 3.42
C THR A 300 15.92 -9.77 3.27
N TRP A 301 15.92 -8.43 3.22
CA TRP A 301 17.14 -7.63 3.22
C TRP A 301 18.00 -7.89 4.45
N ASN A 302 17.43 -7.76 5.65
CA ASN A 302 18.14 -7.99 6.92
C ASN A 302 18.68 -9.43 7.02
N SER A 303 17.91 -10.41 6.54
CA SER A 303 18.34 -11.82 6.52
C SER A 303 19.49 -12.04 5.53
N SER A 304 19.46 -11.39 4.37
CA SER A 304 20.56 -11.44 3.39
C SER A 304 21.84 -10.80 3.95
N GLU A 305 21.72 -9.79 4.80
CA GLU A 305 22.87 -9.15 5.43
C GLU A 305 23.62 -10.08 6.39
N GLN A 306 22.88 -10.87 7.18
CA GLN A 306 23.45 -11.89 8.06
C GLN A 306 24.21 -12.98 7.28
N VAL A 307 23.71 -13.36 6.09
CA VAL A 307 24.38 -14.35 5.23
C VAL A 307 25.73 -13.82 4.72
N VAL A 308 25.81 -12.55 4.36
CA VAL A 308 27.05 -11.93 3.84
C VAL A 308 28.05 -11.59 4.96
N SER A 309 27.59 -11.21 6.15
CA SER A 309 28.47 -10.85 7.27
C SER A 309 29.12 -12.07 7.93
N ASN A 310 28.42 -13.21 8.00
CA ASN A 310 28.94 -14.47 8.54
C ASN A 310 30.09 -15.10 7.74
N GLU A 311 30.41 -14.60 6.54
CA GLU A 311 31.56 -15.05 5.74
C GLU A 311 32.84 -14.23 5.99
N LYS A 312 32.73 -13.07 6.66
CA LYS A 312 33.88 -12.21 6.99
C LYS A 312 34.48 -12.48 8.37
N SER A 313 33.90 -13.41 9.13
CA SER A 313 34.37 -13.89 10.44
C SER A 313 34.94 -15.29 10.33
#